data_AF-A0A3D5FNQ9-F1
#
_entry.id   AF-A0A3D5FNQ9-F1
#
_cell.length_a   1.000
_cell.length_b   1.000
_cell.length_c   1.000
_cell.angle_alpha   90.00
_cell.angle_beta   90.00
_cell.angle_gamma   90.00
#
_symmetry.space_group_name_H-M   'P 1'
#
loop_
_entity.id
_entity.type
_entity.pdbx_description
1 polymer ?
#
loop_
_entity_poly.entity_id
_entity_poly.type
_entity_poly.pdbx_seq_one_letter_code
_entity_poly.pdbx_strand_id
1 'polypeptide(L)' 'VVANDGFWSHVHDMSDLPPLLVERLRHYFLTYKMVGGEASSVSIDAVYDREHAHRVIEASIADYTDTFGE' A
#
# COMPACT_ATOMS: atom_id res chain seq x y z
N VAL A 1 -4.00 1.90 9.33
CA VAL A 1 -4.76 0.99 10.21
C VAL A 1 -6.18 1.54 10.37
N VAL A 2 -7.11 0.78 10.94
CA VAL A 2 -8.47 1.29 11.21
C VAL A 2 -8.40 2.26 12.39
N ALA A 3 -8.93 3.48 12.22
CA ALA A 3 -8.72 4.58 13.16
C ALA A 3 -9.17 4.28 14.61
N ASN A 4 -10.23 3.50 14.78
CA ASN A 4 -10.80 3.13 16.09
C ASN A 4 -10.48 1.69 16.50
N ASP A 5 -9.42 1.09 15.94
CA ASP A 5 -8.95 -0.24 16.35
C ASP A 5 -7.92 -0.13 17.48
N GLY A 6 -8.31 -0.58 18.68
CA GLY A 6 -7.45 -0.59 19.86
C GLY A 6 -6.20 -1.46 19.72
N PHE A 7 -6.24 -2.52 18.91
CA PHE A 7 -5.11 -3.43 18.71
C PHE A 7 -3.95 -2.74 17.99
N TRP A 8 -4.26 -1.90 16.99
CA TRP A 8 -3.27 -1.17 16.19
C TRP A 8 -3.02 0.26 16.63
N SER A 9 -3.55 0.68 17.79
CA SER A 9 -3.47 2.07 18.27
C SER A 9 -2.04 2.62 18.41
N HIS A 10 -1.05 1.73 18.59
CA HIS A 10 0.37 2.05 18.71
C HIS A 10 1.09 2.21 17.37
N VAL A 11 0.44 1.89 16.25
CA VAL A 11 1.05 1.93 14.91
C VAL A 11 0.84 3.31 14.30
N HIS A 12 1.94 4.03 14.14
CA HIS A 12 1.97 5.36 13.55
C HIS A 12 2.82 5.43 12.28
N ASP A 13 3.69 4.44 12.07
CA ASP A 13 4.49 4.25 10.86
C ASP A 13 4.58 2.75 10.47
N MET A 14 5.06 2.47 9.25
CA MET A 14 5.35 1.10 8.79
C MET A 14 6.39 0.40 9.67
N SER A 15 7.33 1.14 10.29
CA SER A 15 8.32 0.56 11.21
C SER A 15 7.70 -0.05 12.47
N ASP A 16 6.50 0.37 12.85
CA ASP A 16 5.81 -0.13 14.04
C ASP A 16 5.13 -1.49 13.78
N LEU A 17 5.02 -1.90 12.51
CA LEU A 17 4.45 -3.18 12.13
C LEU A 17 5.50 -4.30 12.15
N PRO A 18 5.11 -5.53 12.53
CA PRO A 18 5.93 -6.70 12.30
C PRO A 18 6.31 -6.83 10.81
N PRO A 19 7.61 -6.89 10.46
CA PRO A 19 8.04 -6.94 9.05
C PRO A 19 7.42 -8.09 8.26
N LEU A 20 7.14 -9.22 8.93
CA LEU A 20 6.50 -10.39 8.33
C LEU A 20 5.10 -10.10 7.75
N LEU A 21 4.35 -9.15 8.34
CA LEU A 21 3.04 -8.76 7.80
C LEU A 21 3.19 -8.03 6.46
N VAL A 22 4.20 -7.18 6.34
CA VAL A 22 4.53 -6.45 5.12
C VAL A 22 4.95 -7.44 4.03
N GLU A 23 5.85 -8.38 4.35
CA GLU A 23 6.29 -9.40 3.40
C GLU A 23 5.14 -10.32 2.95
N ARG A 24 4.20 -10.65 3.84
CA ARG A 24 3.01 -11.42 3.46
C ARG A 24 2.14 -10.69 2.44
N LEU A 25 1.96 -9.37 2.58
CA LEU A 25 1.21 -8.55 1.62
C LEU A 25 1.94 -8.45 0.29
N ARG A 26 3.26 -8.20 0.31
CA ARG A 26 4.09 -8.18 -0.90
C ARG A 26 3.99 -9.50 -1.66
N HIS A 27 4.17 -10.61 -0.96
CA HIS A 27 4.07 -11.94 -1.53
C HIS A 27 2.70 -12.17 -2.18
N TYR A 28 1.61 -11.80 -1.50
CA TYR A 28 0.27 -11.90 -2.05
C TYR A 28 0.13 -11.15 -3.38
N PHE A 29 0.53 -9.87 -3.45
CA PHE A 29 0.41 -9.08 -4.68
C PHE A 29 1.34 -9.54 -5.80
N LEU A 30 2.53 -10.07 -5.49
CA LEU A 30 3.43 -10.63 -6.50
C LEU A 30 2.91 -11.94 -7.11
N THR A 31 2.03 -12.66 -6.40
CA THR A 31 1.64 -14.02 -6.77
C THR A 31 0.17 -14.16 -7.20
N TYR A 32 -0.74 -13.28 -6.78
CA TYR A 32 -2.19 -13.47 -6.99
C TYR A 32 -2.63 -13.49 -8.46
N LYS A 33 -1.81 -12.93 -9.36
CA LYS A 33 -2.03 -12.89 -10.82
C LYS A 33 -1.16 -13.87 -11.61
N MET A 34 -0.34 -14.69 -10.94
CA MET A 34 0.51 -15.63 -11.66
C MET A 34 -0.34 -16.69 -12.36
N VAL A 35 -0.07 -16.86 -13.64
CA VAL A 35 -0.61 -17.94 -14.46
C VAL A 35 0.55 -18.89 -14.78
N GLY A 36 0.33 -20.19 -14.61
CA GLY A 36 1.38 -21.19 -14.83
C GLY A 36 1.94 -21.12 -16.25
N GLY A 37 3.26 -20.98 -16.38
CA GLY A 37 3.94 -20.87 -17.67
C GLY A 37 4.14 -19.43 -18.18
N GLU A 38 3.58 -18.43 -17.50
CA GLU A 38 3.76 -17.01 -17.83
C GLU A 38 4.64 -16.29 -16.82
N ALA A 39 5.38 -15.27 -17.28
CA ALA A 39 6.10 -14.37 -16.39
C ALA A 39 5.10 -13.52 -15.60
N SER A 40 5.41 -13.23 -14.34
CA SER A 40 4.55 -12.34 -13.54
C SER A 40 4.47 -10.96 -14.18
N SER A 41 3.26 -10.45 -14.33
CA SER A 41 2.99 -9.09 -14.83
C SER A 41 3.00 -8.03 -13.72
N VAL A 42 3.25 -8.43 -12.48
CA VAL A 42 3.23 -7.55 -11.30
C VAL A 42 4.63 -7.44 -10.72
N SER A 43 5.10 -6.21 -10.54
CA SER A 43 6.29 -5.86 -9.77
C SER A 43 5.93 -4.93 -8.61
N ILE A 44 6.78 -4.93 -7.57
CA ILE A 44 6.68 -4.01 -6.44
C ILE A 44 8.06 -3.38 -6.27
N ASP A 45 8.20 -2.12 -6.65
CA ASP A 45 9.49 -1.42 -6.65
C ASP A 45 9.97 -1.09 -5.23
N ALA A 46 9.08 -0.53 -4.41
CA ALA A 46 9.41 -0.11 -3.06
C ALA A 46 8.20 -0.14 -2.12
N VAL A 47 8.50 -0.29 -0.83
CA VAL A 47 7.57 -0.03 0.26
C VAL A 47 7.95 1.32 0.86
N TYR A 48 6.98 2.20 1.02
CA TYR A 48 7.20 3.56 1.51
C TYR A 48 6.64 3.75 2.92
N ASP A 49 7.10 4.81 3.58
CA ASP A 49 6.64 5.24 4.90
C ASP A 49 5.29 5.98 4.83
N ARG A 50 4.82 6.39 6.00
CA ARG A 50 3.57 7.14 6.13
C ARG A 50 3.59 8.47 5.38
N GLU A 51 4.71 9.19 5.38
CA GLU A 51 4.80 10.52 4.76
C GLU A 51 4.60 10.41 3.24
N HIS A 52 5.26 9.44 2.61
CA HIS A 52 5.08 9.18 1.19
C HIS A 52 3.64 8.76 0.87
N ALA A 53 3.04 7.90 1.70
CA ALA A 53 1.66 7.47 1.51
C ALA A 53 0.68 8.67 1.54
N HIS A 54 0.90 9.64 2.43
CA HIS A 54 0.10 10.87 2.47
C HIS A 54 0.21 11.68 1.18
N ARG A 55 1.43 11.88 0.65
CA ARG A 55 1.63 12.59 -0.63
C ARG A 55 0.91 11.91 -1.80
N VAL A 56 0.90 10.58 -1.85
CA VAL A 56 0.16 9.82 -2.87
C VAL A 56 -1.35 10.05 -2.75
N ILE A 57 -1.88 10.10 -1.53
CA ILE A 57 -3.30 10.39 -1.29
C ILE A 57 -3.67 11.80 -1.75
N GLU A 58 -2.87 12.81 -1.36
CA GLU A 58 -3.07 14.20 -1.77
C GLU A 58 -3.01 14.37 -3.29
N ALA A 59 -2.04 13.73 -3.95
CA ALA A 59 -1.94 13.72 -5.40
C ALA A 59 -3.17 13.05 -6.04
N SER A 60 -3.64 11.93 -5.49
CA SER A 60 -4.83 11.23 -6.00
C SER A 60 -6.10 12.07 -5.86
N ILE A 61 -6.23 12.87 -4.78
CA ILE A 61 -7.34 13.82 -4.62
C ILE A 61 -7.26 14.91 -5.69
N ALA A 62 -6.06 15.47 -5.92
CA ALA A 62 -5.84 16.48 -6.96
C ALA A 62 -6.15 15.93 -8.36
N ASP A 63 -5.67 14.73 -8.70
CA ASP A 63 -5.96 14.06 -9.98
C ASP A 63 -7.47 13.86 -10.19
N TYR A 64 -8.18 13.48 -9.13
CA TYR A 64 -9.63 13.36 -9.18
C TYR A 64 -10.31 14.71 -9.44
N THR A 65 -9.88 15.77 -8.75
CA THR A 65 -10.39 17.13 -8.98
C THR A 65 -10.06 17.65 -10.37
N ASP A 66 -8.86 17.40 -10.90
CA ASP A 66 -8.50 17.81 -12.27
C ASP A 66 -9.35 17.07 -13.32
N THR A 67 -9.64 15.79 -13.09
CA THR A 67 -10.39 14.96 -14.03
C THR A 67 -11.91 15.23 -13.98
N PHE A 68 -12.45 15.54 -12.79
CA PHE A 68 -13.90 15.56 -12.56
C PHE A 68 -14.44 16.77 -11.79
N GLY A 69 -13.57 17.61 -11.23
CA GLY A 69 -13.96 18.87 -10.60
C GLY A 69 -14.42 19.87 -11.66
N GLU A 70 -15.49 20.60 -11.36
CA GLU A 70 -16.07 21.62 -12.27
C GLU A 70 -15.07 22.69 -12.73
#